data_AF-A0A847XMZ3-F1
#
_entry.id   AF-A0A847XMZ3-F1
#
_cell.length_a   1.000
_cell.length_b   1.000
_cell.length_c   1.000
_cell.angle_alpha   90.00
_cell.angle_beta   90.00
_cell.angle_gamma   90.00
#
_symmetry.space_group_name_H-M   'P 1'
#
loop_
_entity.id
_entity.type
_entity.pdbx_description
1 polymer ?
#
loop_
_entity_poly.entity_id
_entity_poly.type
_entity_poly.pdbx_seq_one_letter_code
_entity_poly.pdbx_strand_id
1 'polypeptide(L)'
;HNGKYYLQYAAIGLEFLSYSHGVYVSDNPMGPFEYSQHNPLTFKTTGFAPGAGHGSTFFDKNGQLWTICMIPSMYGSGRGGSEMSLFPSAIDAEGVMHSNTAFGDYPQYYPGIKENAVDNNFTGWMLLSLKKYVEVSSTLPGYKASNAVDENFMTHWSAATGDPGEYLTVDLGKDCDVYAIQINFDQQDAKVQTGGPGSGFGVSSGLDRYQSYTVEASNDNKNWSMILDRSNNTQDLRHDYFELPEPVKARYLKITNVFTHDEGKFSVKDFRIFGNPDVAKFTKVTDVKVVRSPEDRRDATILWQPVPGADGYVVRYGIEPDKLYNNYMVYDANTITIHSLNRQPEYYFEVEAFDSGTDFYREITEETMGMGAEMELQKGRRGMGFGQDAGSTVRIMTYEGVNEYVFDNITPDFYTLRHTFGPVLWSGELTAAELIGSGTEPTLTAKNLTELGKGTEVLGMMNLKILPGKENGKIVVTFDYNK
;
A
#
# COMPACT_ATOMS: atom_id res chain seq x y z
N HIS A 1 37.06 4.20 8.08
CA HIS A 1 36.51 5.07 9.13
C HIS A 1 37.13 4.67 10.48
N ASN A 2 37.76 5.60 11.22
CA ASN A 2 38.44 5.32 12.50
C ASN A 2 39.41 4.12 12.48
N GLY A 3 40.25 4.03 11.44
CA GLY A 3 41.19 2.90 11.28
C GLY A 3 40.57 1.59 10.77
N LYS A 4 39.23 1.49 10.68
CA LYS A 4 38.50 0.35 10.13
C LYS A 4 38.26 0.49 8.62
N TYR A 5 38.29 -0.64 7.93
CA TYR A 5 38.00 -0.82 6.51
C TYR A 5 36.70 -1.59 6.34
N TYR A 6 35.81 -1.09 5.47
CA TYR A 6 34.47 -1.65 5.24
C TYR A 6 34.41 -2.16 3.80
N LEU A 7 34.26 -3.46 3.63
CA LEU A 7 34.04 -4.11 2.35
C LEU A 7 32.53 -4.28 2.15
N GLN A 8 31.97 -3.49 1.23
CA GLN A 8 30.56 -3.58 0.83
C GLN A 8 30.44 -4.47 -0.40
N TYR A 9 29.42 -5.31 -0.43
CA TYR A 9 29.07 -6.12 -1.59
C TYR A 9 27.56 -6.11 -1.79
N ALA A 10 27.10 -6.21 -3.04
CA ALA A 10 25.68 -6.30 -3.35
C ALA A 10 25.28 -7.73 -3.71
N ALA A 11 24.12 -8.18 -3.22
CA ALA A 11 23.55 -9.50 -3.51
C ALA A 11 22.01 -9.47 -3.41
N ILE A 12 21.24 -10.36 -4.06
CA ILE A 12 21.66 -11.43 -4.98
C ILE A 12 21.55 -11.06 -6.47
N GLY A 13 20.87 -9.96 -6.83
CA GLY A 13 20.71 -9.48 -8.21
C GLY A 13 19.57 -8.47 -8.34
N LEU A 14 19.57 -7.65 -9.40
CA LEU A 14 18.56 -6.62 -9.66
C LEU A 14 17.15 -7.20 -9.86
N GLU A 15 17.07 -8.45 -10.28
CA GLU A 15 15.82 -9.18 -10.52
C GLU A 15 15.08 -9.59 -9.24
N PHE A 16 15.66 -9.33 -8.06
CA PHE A 16 15.08 -9.71 -6.76
C PHE A 16 14.79 -8.49 -5.88
N LEU A 17 13.59 -8.44 -5.28
CA LEU A 17 13.21 -7.38 -4.33
C LEU A 17 14.12 -7.31 -3.09
N SER A 18 14.77 -8.42 -2.74
CA SER A 18 15.73 -8.54 -1.64
C SER A 18 17.14 -8.04 -1.99
N TYR A 19 17.32 -7.35 -3.12
CA TYR A 19 18.60 -6.82 -3.55
C TYR A 19 19.14 -5.79 -2.55
N SER A 20 20.31 -6.04 -1.99
CA SER A 20 20.81 -5.33 -0.80
C SER A 20 22.34 -5.30 -0.74
N HIS A 21 22.88 -4.42 0.11
CA HIS A 21 24.29 -4.42 0.46
C HIS A 21 24.55 -5.25 1.72
N GLY A 22 25.60 -6.07 1.69
CA GLY A 22 26.22 -6.63 2.88
C GLY A 22 27.57 -5.97 3.16
N VAL A 23 28.01 -6.05 4.41
CA VAL A 23 29.21 -5.41 4.95
C VAL A 23 30.08 -6.43 5.65
N TYR A 24 31.36 -6.40 5.33
CA TYR A 24 32.42 -6.96 6.16
C TYR A 24 33.32 -5.84 6.68
N VAL A 25 33.92 -6.04 7.86
CA VAL A 25 34.77 -5.05 8.54
C VAL A 25 36.14 -5.65 8.83
N SER A 26 37.21 -4.85 8.70
CA SER A 26 38.58 -5.25 9.06
C SER A 26 39.39 -4.10 9.60
N ASP A 27 40.44 -4.41 10.37
CA ASP A 27 41.51 -3.47 10.75
C ASP A 27 42.57 -3.31 9.65
N ASN A 28 42.53 -4.13 8.58
CA ASN A 28 43.50 -4.11 7.49
C ASN A 28 42.76 -4.14 6.14
N PRO A 29 43.14 -3.31 5.14
CA PRO A 29 42.47 -3.30 3.84
C PRO A 29 42.55 -4.64 3.09
N MET A 30 43.53 -5.49 3.43
CA MET A 30 43.70 -6.83 2.85
C MET A 30 43.09 -7.94 3.72
N GLY A 31 42.38 -7.58 4.79
CA GLY A 31 41.75 -8.53 5.71
C GLY A 31 42.68 -9.09 6.79
N PRO A 32 42.21 -10.10 7.55
CA PRO A 32 40.94 -10.79 7.36
C PRO A 32 39.74 -9.88 7.63
N PHE A 33 38.67 -10.09 6.86
CA PHE A 33 37.40 -9.38 6.97
C PHE A 33 36.41 -10.21 7.77
N GLU A 34 35.71 -9.57 8.71
CA GLU A 34 34.68 -10.19 9.55
C GLU A 34 33.30 -9.72 9.11
N TYR A 35 32.35 -10.66 9.05
CA TYR A 35 30.98 -10.37 8.65
C TYR A 35 30.26 -9.53 9.71
N SER A 36 29.66 -8.40 9.30
CA SER A 36 28.82 -7.61 10.21
C SER A 36 27.54 -8.39 10.54
N GLN A 37 27.30 -8.70 11.82
CA GLN A 37 26.07 -9.36 12.25
C GLN A 37 24.82 -8.48 12.10
N HIS A 38 24.97 -7.17 11.87
CA HIS A 38 23.89 -6.22 11.63
C HIS A 38 23.46 -6.12 10.16
N ASN A 39 24.12 -6.85 9.27
CA ASN A 39 23.72 -6.90 7.86
C ASN A 39 22.24 -7.26 7.70
N PRO A 40 21.60 -6.74 6.62
CA PRO A 40 22.17 -5.91 5.55
C PRO A 40 22.39 -4.42 5.91
N LEU A 41 23.16 -3.70 5.07
CA LEU A 41 23.35 -2.24 5.17
C LEU A 41 22.14 -1.49 4.61
N THR A 42 21.77 -1.78 3.36
CA THR A 42 20.58 -1.25 2.70
C THR A 42 19.62 -2.39 2.41
N PHE A 43 18.34 -2.21 2.73
CA PHE A 43 17.34 -3.24 2.53
C PHE A 43 15.94 -2.64 2.42
N LYS A 44 15.33 -2.74 1.23
CA LYS A 44 13.97 -2.25 0.98
C LYS A 44 13.23 -3.21 0.06
N THR A 45 12.42 -4.10 0.62
CA THR A 45 11.75 -5.17 -0.15
C THR A 45 10.32 -4.83 -0.55
N THR A 46 9.80 -3.69 -0.10
CA THR A 46 8.40 -3.28 -0.22
C THR A 46 8.27 -1.77 -0.39
N GLY A 47 7.05 -1.33 -0.73
CA GLY A 47 6.75 0.03 -1.16
C GLY A 47 6.92 0.19 -2.68
N PHE A 48 6.84 1.44 -3.15
CA PHE A 48 6.89 1.75 -4.58
C PHE A 48 8.23 1.40 -5.22
N ALA A 49 9.36 1.65 -4.54
CA ALA A 49 10.69 1.48 -5.11
C ALA A 49 11.55 0.46 -4.32
N PRO A 50 11.25 -0.86 -4.43
CA PRO A 50 12.00 -1.91 -3.77
C PRO A 50 13.36 -2.18 -4.43
N GLY A 51 14.25 -2.87 -3.72
CA GLY A 51 15.65 -3.12 -4.08
C GLY A 51 16.60 -2.44 -3.10
N ALA A 52 17.65 -1.81 -3.63
CA ALA A 52 18.76 -1.15 -2.92
C ALA A 52 20.05 -1.97 -2.77
N GLY A 53 20.46 -2.65 -3.85
CA GLY A 53 21.79 -3.28 -3.95
C GLY A 53 22.80 -2.34 -4.62
N HIS A 54 23.57 -2.86 -5.59
CA HIS A 54 24.76 -2.23 -6.19
C HIS A 54 24.71 -0.72 -6.25
N GLY A 55 25.69 -0.09 -5.63
CA GLY A 55 25.95 1.32 -5.81
C GLY A 55 27.21 1.75 -5.09
N SER A 56 27.13 2.87 -4.37
CA SER A 56 28.28 3.46 -3.71
C SER A 56 27.87 4.14 -2.41
N THR A 57 28.84 4.28 -1.51
CA THR A 57 28.68 5.09 -0.31
C THR A 57 29.61 6.29 -0.39
N PHE A 58 29.11 7.47 -0.05
CA PHE A 58 29.88 8.71 -0.07
C PHE A 58 29.49 9.64 1.08
N PHE A 59 30.39 10.53 1.45
CA PHE A 59 30.07 11.63 2.34
C PHE A 59 29.58 12.82 1.54
N ASP A 60 28.51 13.46 1.99
CA ASP A 60 28.09 14.75 1.43
C ASP A 60 29.02 15.89 1.88
N LYS A 61 28.69 17.12 1.46
CA LYS A 61 29.50 18.31 1.78
C LYS A 61 29.50 18.67 3.28
N ASN A 62 28.56 18.12 4.05
CA ASN A 62 28.43 18.34 5.48
C ASN A 62 29.01 17.17 6.29
N GLY A 63 29.61 16.18 5.62
CA GLY A 63 30.23 15.02 6.27
C GLY A 63 29.24 13.94 6.70
N GLN A 64 27.98 14.00 6.24
CA GLN A 64 27.02 12.94 6.48
C GLN A 64 27.18 11.83 5.45
N LEU A 65 27.00 10.58 5.87
CA LEU A 65 27.18 9.42 5.02
C LEU A 65 25.88 9.09 4.28
N TRP A 66 26.01 8.79 2.99
CA TRP A 66 24.88 8.42 2.13
C TRP A 66 25.25 7.19 1.31
N THR A 67 24.27 6.33 1.09
CA THR A 67 24.42 5.16 0.21
C THR A 67 23.45 5.30 -0.95
N ILE A 68 23.99 5.40 -2.16
CA ILE A 68 23.23 5.40 -3.40
C ILE A 68 23.19 3.98 -3.96
N CYS A 69 22.03 3.54 -4.41
CA CYS A 69 21.78 2.16 -4.79
C CYS A 69 21.02 2.09 -6.10
N MET A 70 21.31 1.06 -6.89
CA MET A 70 20.53 0.66 -8.05
C MET A 70 19.24 -0.06 -7.61
N ILE A 71 18.12 0.27 -8.24
CA ILE A 71 16.81 -0.37 -8.05
C ILE A 71 16.25 -0.85 -9.39
N PRO A 72 15.50 -1.97 -9.44
CA PRO A 72 14.85 -2.44 -10.66
C PRO A 72 13.81 -1.44 -11.18
N SER A 73 13.71 -1.34 -12.50
CA SER A 73 12.59 -0.65 -13.17
C SER A 73 12.12 -1.40 -14.41
N MET A 74 10.87 -1.19 -14.81
CA MET A 74 10.26 -1.78 -15.98
C MET A 74 9.27 -0.78 -16.60
N TYR A 75 9.29 -0.62 -17.93
CA TYR A 75 8.42 0.32 -18.65
C TYR A 75 7.85 -0.33 -19.92
N GLY A 76 6.60 0.01 -20.26
CA GLY A 76 5.91 -0.45 -21.46
C GLY A 76 5.80 -1.98 -21.53
N SER A 77 5.86 -2.53 -22.76
CA SER A 77 5.91 -3.98 -23.02
C SER A 77 7.35 -4.54 -23.06
N GLY A 78 8.34 -3.76 -22.63
CA GLY A 78 9.77 -3.97 -22.88
C GLY A 78 10.59 -4.59 -21.74
N ARG A 79 11.92 -4.46 -21.87
CA ARG A 79 12.95 -5.08 -21.01
C ARG A 79 13.18 -4.28 -19.72
N GLY A 80 13.52 -4.99 -18.63
CA GLY A 80 13.89 -4.37 -17.36
C GLY A 80 15.09 -3.43 -17.48
N GLY A 81 15.07 -2.36 -16.68
CA GLY A 81 16.11 -1.36 -16.51
C GLY A 81 16.41 -1.13 -15.03
N SER A 82 17.01 0.01 -14.73
CA SER A 82 17.31 0.41 -13.37
C SER A 82 17.21 1.90 -13.13
N GLU A 83 16.69 2.28 -11.98
CA GLU A 83 16.79 3.63 -11.44
C GLU A 83 17.75 3.66 -10.25
N MET A 84 17.89 4.83 -9.62
CA MET A 84 18.75 5.03 -8.46
C MET A 84 17.94 5.51 -7.26
N SER A 85 18.21 4.95 -6.09
CA SER A 85 17.71 5.43 -4.80
C SER A 85 18.86 5.90 -3.91
N LEU A 86 18.60 6.88 -3.06
CA LEU A 86 19.59 7.45 -2.14
C LEU A 86 19.08 7.32 -0.72
N PHE A 87 19.85 6.67 0.16
CA PHE A 87 19.48 6.45 1.56
C PHE A 87 20.50 7.09 2.50
N PRO A 88 20.04 7.80 3.55
CA PRO A 88 20.94 8.28 4.59
C PRO A 88 21.53 7.07 5.33
N SER A 89 22.82 7.18 5.65
CA SER A 89 23.59 6.11 6.27
C SER A 89 24.48 6.67 7.38
N ALA A 90 24.96 5.79 8.24
CA ALA A 90 25.87 6.16 9.31
C ALA A 90 26.76 4.99 9.71
N ILE A 91 27.77 5.31 10.52
CA ILE A 91 28.57 4.36 11.26
C ILE A 91 28.40 4.74 12.72
N ASP A 92 27.88 3.83 13.55
CA ASP A 92 27.66 4.10 14.97
C ASP A 92 28.98 4.14 15.77
N ALA A 93 28.89 4.42 17.07
CA ALA A 93 30.06 4.52 17.94
C ALA A 93 30.86 3.21 18.05
N GLU A 94 30.22 2.07 17.82
CA GLU A 94 30.82 0.73 17.85
C GLU A 94 31.37 0.30 16.48
N GLY A 95 31.21 1.12 15.44
CA GLY A 95 31.66 0.83 14.08
C GLY A 95 30.67 0.02 13.26
N VAL A 96 29.39 -0.04 13.64
CA VAL A 96 28.34 -0.68 12.85
C VAL A 96 27.84 0.29 11.78
N MET A 97 28.11 -0.07 10.53
CA MET A 97 27.58 0.64 9.38
C MET A 97 26.11 0.24 9.15
N HIS A 98 25.24 1.23 8.99
CA HIS A 98 23.80 1.04 8.76
C HIS A 98 23.20 2.14 7.88
N SER A 99 22.05 1.86 7.27
CA SER A 99 21.27 2.81 6.48
C SER A 99 19.82 2.82 6.94
N ASN A 100 19.14 3.95 6.77
CA ASN A 100 17.70 4.03 7.01
C ASN A 100 16.96 4.02 5.66
N THR A 101 16.26 2.92 5.39
CA THR A 101 15.43 2.73 4.18
C THR A 101 13.94 2.88 4.44
N ALA A 102 13.52 3.07 5.70
CA ALA A 102 12.12 3.26 6.04
C ALA A 102 11.62 4.55 5.40
N PHE A 103 10.46 4.50 4.74
CA PHE A 103 9.90 5.62 3.98
C PHE A 103 10.86 6.19 2.91
N GLY A 104 11.85 5.42 2.44
CA GLY A 104 12.84 5.92 1.48
C GLY A 104 12.30 6.16 0.06
N ASP A 105 11.06 5.76 -0.20
CA ASP A 105 10.26 6.10 -1.37
C ASP A 105 9.20 7.17 -1.08
N TYR A 106 9.17 7.76 0.11
CA TYR A 106 8.36 8.93 0.44
C TYR A 106 9.23 10.20 0.34
N PRO A 107 8.66 11.41 0.47
CA PRO A 107 9.45 12.64 0.50
C PRO A 107 10.47 12.62 1.63
N GLN A 108 11.72 12.89 1.24
CA GLN A 108 12.90 12.88 2.09
C GLN A 108 13.62 14.22 1.91
N TYR A 109 14.26 14.74 2.95
CA TYR A 109 15.08 15.93 2.81
C TYR A 109 16.33 15.65 1.95
N TYR A 110 16.75 16.66 1.18
CA TYR A 110 18.00 16.60 0.42
C TYR A 110 19.23 16.51 1.34
N PRO A 111 20.33 15.92 0.87
CA PRO A 111 21.60 15.93 1.58
C PRO A 111 22.01 17.31 2.08
N GLY A 112 22.37 17.38 3.36
CA GLY A 112 22.79 18.60 4.03
C GLY A 112 21.69 19.49 4.62
N ILE A 113 20.41 19.13 4.50
CA ILE A 113 19.31 19.87 5.15
C ILE A 113 19.14 19.49 6.63
N LYS A 114 19.27 18.21 6.96
CA LYS A 114 19.16 17.69 8.33
C LYS A 114 20.53 17.30 8.85
N GLU A 115 20.90 17.73 10.06
CA GLU A 115 22.21 17.39 10.66
C GLU A 115 22.38 15.89 10.97
N ASN A 116 21.26 15.18 11.20
CA ASN A 116 21.25 13.75 11.43
C ASN A 116 20.22 13.08 10.50
N ALA A 117 20.59 12.94 9.23
CA ALA A 117 19.69 12.40 8.20
C ALA A 117 19.33 10.93 8.44
N VAL A 118 20.21 10.11 9.02
CA VAL A 118 19.88 8.69 9.24
C VAL A 118 18.67 8.52 10.18
N ASP A 119 18.49 9.42 11.14
CA ASP A 119 17.36 9.36 12.09
C ASP A 119 16.15 10.21 11.66
N ASN A 120 16.37 11.35 11.00
CA ASN A 120 15.37 12.42 10.90
C ASN A 120 15.15 12.97 9.48
N ASN A 121 15.42 12.19 8.43
CA ASN A 121 15.32 12.67 7.04
C ASN A 121 13.93 12.57 6.40
N PHE A 122 13.04 11.76 6.97
CA PHE A 122 11.65 11.69 6.52
C PHE A 122 10.92 13.00 6.85
N THR A 123 10.16 13.55 5.89
CA THR A 123 9.47 14.84 6.08
C THR A 123 8.19 14.72 6.91
N GLY A 124 7.67 13.51 7.11
CA GLY A 124 6.34 13.28 7.67
C GLY A 124 5.20 13.43 6.66
N TRP A 125 5.49 13.69 5.38
CA TRP A 125 4.46 13.82 4.34
C TRP A 125 4.01 12.44 3.89
N MET A 126 2.75 12.11 4.17
CA MET A 126 2.16 10.80 3.94
C MET A 126 1.55 10.71 2.55
N LEU A 127 1.49 9.48 2.00
CA LEU A 127 0.90 9.19 0.70
C LEU A 127 -0.62 9.23 0.79
N LEU A 128 -1.22 10.29 0.27
CA LEU A 128 -2.66 10.57 0.30
C LEU A 128 -3.41 9.89 -0.83
N SER A 129 -2.75 9.52 -1.93
CA SER A 129 -3.40 8.92 -3.10
C SER A 129 -3.59 7.41 -2.97
N LEU A 130 -2.99 6.75 -1.98
CA LEU A 130 -3.02 5.29 -1.84
C LEU A 130 -4.47 4.77 -1.82
N LYS A 131 -4.77 3.92 -2.80
CA LYS A 131 -6.06 3.24 -2.99
C LYS A 131 -7.25 4.18 -2.97
N LYS A 132 -7.10 5.36 -3.55
CA LYS A 132 -8.21 6.32 -3.69
C LYS A 132 -9.04 6.02 -4.93
N TYR A 133 -10.21 6.65 -5.00
CA TYR A 133 -11.04 6.59 -6.20
C TYR A 133 -10.36 7.38 -7.32
N VAL A 134 -10.43 6.84 -8.53
CA VAL A 134 -9.79 7.43 -9.71
C VAL A 134 -10.81 7.50 -10.84
N GLU A 135 -11.09 8.71 -11.32
CA GLU A 135 -11.84 8.96 -12.54
C GLU A 135 -10.87 9.24 -13.70
N VAL A 136 -11.10 8.62 -14.85
CA VAL A 136 -10.21 8.73 -16.01
C VAL A 136 -10.99 9.03 -17.28
N SER A 137 -10.36 9.73 -18.22
CA SER A 137 -10.94 10.03 -19.54
C SER A 137 -11.26 8.78 -20.35
N SER A 138 -10.36 7.80 -20.32
CA SER A 138 -10.46 6.55 -21.06
C SER A 138 -9.55 5.49 -20.43
N THR A 139 -9.66 4.24 -20.86
CA THR A 139 -8.81 3.14 -20.37
C THR A 139 -8.50 2.16 -21.48
N LEU A 140 -7.21 1.84 -21.64
CA LEU A 140 -6.77 0.70 -22.43
C LEU A 140 -7.15 -0.61 -21.70
N PRO A 141 -7.81 -1.59 -22.35
CA PRO A 141 -8.18 -2.84 -21.69
C PRO A 141 -6.98 -3.53 -21.02
N GLY A 142 -7.13 -3.88 -19.74
CA GLY A 142 -6.07 -4.50 -18.93
C GLY A 142 -5.30 -3.52 -18.03
N TYR A 143 -5.40 -2.20 -18.27
CA TYR A 143 -4.64 -1.17 -17.56
C TYR A 143 -5.56 -0.25 -16.77
N LYS A 144 -6.26 -0.82 -15.77
CA LYS A 144 -7.33 -0.15 -15.00
C LYS A 144 -6.85 1.11 -14.26
N ALA A 145 -7.75 2.05 -14.03
CA ALA A 145 -7.48 3.32 -13.35
C ALA A 145 -6.87 3.16 -11.94
N SER A 146 -7.31 2.14 -11.19
CA SER A 146 -6.79 1.88 -9.84
C SER A 146 -5.32 1.46 -9.79
N ASN A 147 -4.70 1.12 -10.92
CA ASN A 147 -3.27 0.88 -10.96
C ASN A 147 -2.45 2.16 -10.78
N ALA A 148 -3.01 3.36 -11.01
CA ALA A 148 -2.28 4.61 -10.85
C ALA A 148 -2.17 5.09 -9.39
N VAL A 149 -2.66 4.31 -8.43
CA VAL A 149 -2.75 4.66 -7.01
C VAL A 149 -2.57 3.43 -6.10
N ASP A 150 -1.89 2.39 -6.60
CA ASP A 150 -1.73 1.11 -5.90
C ASP A 150 -0.35 0.96 -5.23
N GLU A 151 0.52 1.98 -5.31
CA GLU A 151 1.88 2.00 -4.75
C GLU A 151 2.74 0.85 -5.29
N ASN A 152 2.53 0.46 -6.56
CA ASN A 152 3.24 -0.63 -7.21
C ASN A 152 3.84 -0.19 -8.56
N PHE A 153 5.17 -0.12 -8.62
CA PHE A 153 5.90 0.26 -9.83
C PHE A 153 5.65 -0.67 -11.04
N MET A 154 5.28 -1.92 -10.78
CA MET A 154 5.12 -2.95 -11.82
C MET A 154 3.77 -2.88 -12.54
N THR A 155 2.85 -2.06 -12.05
CA THR A 155 1.54 -1.80 -12.65
C THR A 155 1.48 -0.37 -13.15
N HIS A 156 0.50 -0.10 -14.02
CA HIS A 156 0.15 1.25 -14.46
C HIS A 156 -1.27 1.29 -14.99
N TRP A 157 -1.88 2.46 -14.92
CA TRP A 157 -3.02 2.82 -15.74
C TRP A 157 -2.53 3.32 -17.11
N SER A 158 -3.32 3.08 -18.14
CA SER A 158 -3.12 3.67 -19.46
C SER A 158 -4.46 4.15 -20.01
N ALA A 159 -4.49 5.38 -20.49
CA ALA A 159 -5.56 5.86 -21.36
C ALA A 159 -5.59 5.04 -22.66
N ALA A 160 -6.70 5.13 -23.39
CA ALA A 160 -6.83 4.50 -24.70
C ALA A 160 -5.90 5.14 -25.74
N THR A 161 -5.57 6.43 -25.59
CA THR A 161 -4.71 7.20 -26.49
C THR A 161 -3.62 7.96 -25.72
N GLY A 162 -2.71 8.61 -26.46
CA GLY A 162 -1.79 9.63 -25.95
C GLY A 162 -2.22 11.04 -26.34
N ASP A 163 -3.50 11.23 -26.69
CA ASP A 163 -4.00 12.50 -27.23
C ASP A 163 -4.08 13.57 -26.14
N PRO A 164 -3.93 14.86 -26.50
CA PRO A 164 -4.16 15.95 -25.58
C PRO A 164 -5.59 15.91 -25.01
N GLY A 165 -5.74 16.09 -23.70
CA GLY A 165 -7.02 16.06 -22.99
C GLY A 165 -7.37 14.73 -22.34
N GLU A 166 -6.61 13.64 -22.58
CA GLU A 166 -6.68 12.46 -21.71
C GLU A 166 -6.32 12.89 -20.28
N TYR A 167 -7.04 12.40 -19.27
CA TYR A 167 -6.88 12.84 -17.89
C TYR A 167 -7.09 11.72 -16.88
N LEU A 168 -6.58 11.94 -15.68
CA LEU A 168 -6.82 11.16 -14.49
C LEU A 168 -7.09 12.11 -13.32
N THR A 169 -8.14 11.84 -12.56
CA THR A 169 -8.55 12.59 -11.36
C THR A 169 -8.60 11.66 -10.16
N VAL A 170 -7.91 12.02 -9.08
CA VAL A 170 -7.95 11.31 -7.80
C VAL A 170 -8.87 12.08 -6.84
N ASP A 171 -9.83 11.38 -6.22
CA ASP A 171 -10.59 11.88 -5.06
C ASP A 171 -9.95 11.35 -3.78
N LEU A 172 -9.33 12.24 -3.00
CA LEU A 172 -8.70 11.91 -1.72
C LEU A 172 -9.70 11.48 -0.63
N GLY A 173 -11.01 11.59 -0.90
CA GLY A 173 -12.12 11.24 -0.01
C GLY A 173 -12.54 12.40 0.90
N LYS A 174 -11.62 13.34 1.16
CA LYS A 174 -11.86 14.56 1.95
C LYS A 174 -10.80 15.62 1.66
N ASP A 175 -11.04 16.82 2.17
CA ASP A 175 -10.08 17.92 2.10
C ASP A 175 -8.78 17.56 2.82
N CYS A 176 -7.66 17.68 2.12
CA CYS A 176 -6.33 17.39 2.62
C CYS A 176 -5.39 18.58 2.39
N ASP A 177 -4.33 18.66 3.18
CA ASP A 177 -3.22 19.57 2.94
C ASP A 177 -2.19 18.87 2.06
N VAL A 178 -2.09 19.26 0.78
CA VAL A 178 -1.16 18.69 -0.20
C VAL A 178 0.13 19.50 -0.19
N TYR A 179 1.26 18.81 -0.06
CA TYR A 179 2.60 19.41 0.01
C TYR A 179 3.45 19.10 -1.21
N ALA A 180 3.30 17.90 -1.79
CA ALA A 180 4.09 17.49 -2.94
C ALA A 180 3.33 16.50 -3.81
N ILE A 181 3.77 16.40 -5.06
CA ILE A 181 3.22 15.51 -6.07
C ILE A 181 4.38 14.81 -6.75
N GLN A 182 4.28 13.50 -6.94
CA GLN A 182 5.17 12.75 -7.81
C GLN A 182 4.36 12.01 -8.86
N ILE A 183 4.70 12.23 -10.13
CA ILE A 183 4.06 11.50 -11.23
C ILE A 183 5.08 10.56 -11.84
N ASN A 184 4.73 9.28 -11.80
CA ASN A 184 5.52 8.21 -12.36
C ASN A 184 4.87 7.77 -13.67
N PHE A 185 5.47 8.11 -14.80
CA PHE A 185 4.93 7.76 -16.11
C PHE A 185 5.36 6.36 -16.53
N ASP A 186 4.48 5.67 -17.28
CA ASP A 186 4.87 4.52 -18.08
C ASP A 186 5.14 4.95 -19.54
N GLN A 187 5.59 4.01 -20.37
CA GLN A 187 5.88 4.22 -21.79
C GLN A 187 5.03 3.25 -22.63
N GLN A 188 3.76 3.09 -22.26
CA GLN A 188 2.85 2.15 -22.92
C GLN A 188 2.79 2.44 -24.42
N ASP A 189 3.14 1.43 -25.22
CA ASP A 189 3.18 1.44 -26.69
C ASP A 189 4.07 2.51 -27.35
N ALA A 190 4.91 3.20 -26.57
CA ALA A 190 5.88 4.15 -27.11
C ALA A 190 6.93 3.41 -27.96
N LYS A 191 7.18 3.90 -29.17
CA LYS A 191 8.13 3.26 -30.10
C LYS A 191 9.59 3.46 -29.69
N VAL A 192 9.89 4.57 -29.03
CA VAL A 192 11.21 4.87 -28.49
C VAL A 192 11.12 4.79 -26.98
N GLN A 193 11.93 3.92 -26.38
CA GLN A 193 12.06 3.89 -24.93
C GLN A 193 13.09 4.91 -24.49
N THR A 194 12.69 5.85 -23.64
CA THR A 194 13.59 6.83 -23.03
C THR A 194 14.17 6.25 -21.72
N GLY A 195 15.49 6.37 -21.54
CA GLY A 195 16.19 5.91 -20.33
C GLY A 195 16.32 4.38 -20.16
N GLY A 196 16.30 3.60 -21.25
CA GLY A 196 16.67 2.18 -21.22
C GLY A 196 18.20 1.96 -21.30
N PRO A 197 18.71 0.73 -20.99
CA PRO A 197 20.12 0.39 -21.15
C PRO A 197 20.43 0.24 -22.64
N GLY A 198 20.59 1.37 -23.33
CA GLY A 198 21.34 1.42 -24.57
C GLY A 198 22.75 0.89 -24.29
N SER A 199 23.26 0.05 -25.17
CA SER A 199 24.65 -0.41 -25.16
C SER A 199 25.59 0.77 -25.41
N GLY A 200 25.76 1.64 -24.40
CA GLY A 200 26.50 2.88 -24.48
C GLY A 200 25.98 3.87 -23.44
N PHE A 201 26.91 4.50 -22.73
CA PHE A 201 26.66 5.57 -21.77
C PHE A 201 25.61 6.57 -22.31
N GLY A 202 24.44 6.56 -21.65
CA GLY A 202 23.26 7.40 -21.78
C GLY A 202 23.30 8.56 -22.75
N VAL A 203 22.78 8.35 -23.95
CA VAL A 203 22.24 9.44 -24.77
C VAL A 203 20.73 9.33 -24.67
N SER A 204 20.07 10.33 -24.08
CA SER A 204 18.62 10.52 -24.23
C SER A 204 18.26 10.40 -25.71
N SER A 205 17.07 9.91 -26.04
CA SER A 205 16.56 9.78 -27.41
C SER A 205 16.66 11.07 -28.25
N GLY A 206 16.92 12.21 -27.60
CA GLY A 206 17.18 13.49 -28.27
C GLY A 206 15.88 14.11 -28.79
N LEU A 207 14.77 13.81 -28.12
CA LEU A 207 13.47 14.36 -28.48
C LEU A 207 13.41 15.84 -28.14
N ASP A 208 12.79 16.62 -29.02
CA ASP A 208 12.55 18.05 -28.79
C ASP A 208 11.44 18.29 -27.75
N ARG A 209 10.62 17.28 -27.47
CA ARG A 209 9.54 17.32 -26.49
C ARG A 209 9.26 15.95 -25.90
N TYR A 210 9.09 15.90 -24.58
CA TYR A 210 8.78 14.69 -23.81
C TYR A 210 7.35 14.78 -23.26
N GLN A 211 6.96 13.79 -22.45
CA GLN A 211 5.66 13.76 -21.78
C GLN A 211 5.35 15.12 -21.14
N SER A 212 4.30 15.78 -21.64
CA SER A 212 3.88 17.11 -21.24
C SER A 212 2.47 17.07 -20.68
N TYR A 213 2.23 17.78 -19.59
CA TYR A 213 0.99 17.65 -18.82
C TYR A 213 0.75 18.90 -17.96
N THR A 214 -0.44 19.00 -17.39
CA THR A 214 -0.75 19.97 -16.32
C THR A 214 -1.37 19.25 -15.14
N VAL A 215 -1.26 19.83 -13.95
CA VAL A 215 -1.96 19.36 -12.74
C VAL A 215 -2.78 20.48 -12.15
N GLU A 216 -4.01 20.17 -11.79
CA GLU A 216 -4.96 21.06 -11.16
C GLU A 216 -5.49 20.45 -9.85
N ALA A 217 -5.83 21.31 -8.89
CA ALA A 217 -6.44 20.94 -7.61
C ALA A 217 -7.85 21.56 -7.49
N SER A 218 -8.73 20.86 -6.77
CA SER A 218 -10.10 21.30 -6.49
C SER A 218 -10.59 20.79 -5.13
N ASN A 219 -11.53 21.51 -4.52
CA ASN A 219 -12.27 21.05 -3.34
C ASN A 219 -13.65 20.47 -3.69
N ASP A 220 -14.17 20.75 -4.89
CA ASP A 220 -15.56 20.46 -5.26
C ASP A 220 -15.71 19.72 -6.60
N ASN A 221 -14.59 19.30 -7.21
CA ASN A 221 -14.51 18.65 -8.52
C ASN A 221 -15.08 19.50 -9.68
N LYS A 222 -15.27 20.81 -9.48
CA LYS A 222 -15.90 21.73 -10.44
C LYS A 222 -15.02 22.94 -10.72
N ASN A 223 -14.52 23.57 -9.67
CA ASN A 223 -13.63 24.72 -9.73
C ASN A 223 -12.19 24.24 -9.55
N TRP A 224 -11.37 24.44 -10.58
CA TRP A 224 -10.02 23.93 -10.66
C TRP A 224 -9.00 25.06 -10.62
N SER A 225 -7.94 24.87 -9.86
CA SER A 225 -6.78 25.77 -9.82
C SER A 225 -5.54 25.00 -10.27
N MET A 226 -4.84 25.53 -11.28
CA MET A 226 -3.60 24.92 -11.76
C MET A 226 -2.50 25.07 -10.70
N ILE A 227 -1.84 23.96 -10.38
CA ILE A 227 -0.76 23.88 -9.39
C ILE A 227 0.57 23.44 -9.99
N LEU A 228 0.56 22.86 -11.19
CA LEU A 228 1.77 22.47 -11.93
C LEU A 228 1.52 22.57 -13.43
N ASP A 229 2.42 23.25 -14.15
CA ASP A 229 2.42 23.34 -15.61
C ASP A 229 3.72 22.74 -16.19
N ARG A 230 3.56 21.67 -16.96
CA ARG A 230 4.60 21.00 -17.76
C ARG A 230 4.14 20.87 -19.22
N SER A 231 3.31 21.80 -19.70
CA SER A 231 2.70 21.74 -21.03
C SER A 231 3.70 21.77 -22.19
N ASN A 232 4.91 22.27 -21.98
CA ASN A 232 5.99 22.29 -22.99
C ASN A 232 7.28 21.63 -22.46
N ASN A 233 7.17 20.41 -21.93
CA ASN A 233 8.28 19.73 -21.29
C ASN A 233 9.33 19.24 -22.32
N THR A 234 10.58 19.66 -22.14
CA THR A 234 11.75 19.28 -22.96
C THR A 234 12.70 18.32 -22.24
N GLN A 235 12.32 17.81 -21.06
CA GLN A 235 13.14 16.92 -20.24
C GLN A 235 12.46 15.56 -20.03
N ASP A 236 13.26 14.50 -19.91
CA ASP A 236 12.79 13.15 -19.63
C ASP A 236 12.44 12.95 -18.13
N LEU A 237 11.33 13.56 -17.70
CA LEU A 237 10.86 13.56 -16.30
C LEU A 237 9.97 12.34 -16.00
N ARG A 238 10.55 11.14 -16.03
CA ARG A 238 9.81 9.86 -15.82
C ARG A 238 9.24 9.71 -14.41
N HIS A 239 9.91 10.29 -13.43
CA HIS A 239 9.52 10.33 -12.01
C HIS A 239 9.48 11.79 -11.53
N ASP A 240 8.66 12.63 -12.17
CA ASP A 240 8.63 14.07 -11.87
C ASP A 240 8.10 14.30 -10.46
N TYR A 241 9.00 14.66 -9.54
CA TYR A 241 8.68 15.07 -8.18
C TYR A 241 8.64 16.60 -8.11
N PHE A 242 7.53 17.12 -7.62
CA PHE A 242 7.30 18.55 -7.46
C PHE A 242 6.80 18.85 -6.03
N GLU A 243 7.66 19.50 -5.24
CA GLU A 243 7.29 20.13 -3.98
C GLU A 243 6.55 21.43 -4.26
N LEU A 244 5.36 21.59 -3.70
CA LEU A 244 4.57 22.81 -3.85
C LEU A 244 5.23 23.96 -3.08
N PRO A 245 5.23 25.19 -3.61
CA PRO A 245 5.78 26.34 -2.90
C PRO A 245 5.13 26.59 -1.54
N GLU A 246 3.83 26.29 -1.44
CA GLU A 246 3.04 26.34 -0.22
C GLU A 246 2.02 25.19 -0.23
N PRO A 247 1.60 24.67 0.93
CA PRO A 247 0.58 23.63 0.98
C PRO A 247 -0.74 24.07 0.35
N VAL A 248 -1.33 23.21 -0.47
CA VAL A 248 -2.61 23.46 -1.13
C VAL A 248 -3.69 22.60 -0.47
N LYS A 249 -4.77 23.25 0.00
CA LYS A 249 -5.98 22.55 0.44
C LYS A 249 -6.78 22.06 -0.77
N ALA A 250 -6.88 20.75 -0.92
CA ALA A 250 -7.59 20.10 -2.01
C ALA A 250 -8.19 18.76 -1.57
N ARG A 251 -9.30 18.37 -2.21
CA ARG A 251 -9.84 17.01 -2.16
C ARG A 251 -9.59 16.25 -3.46
N TYR A 252 -9.58 16.96 -4.59
CA TYR A 252 -9.43 16.40 -5.91
C TYR A 252 -8.16 16.92 -6.56
N LEU A 253 -7.39 16.01 -7.17
CA LEU A 253 -6.25 16.38 -8.01
C LEU A 253 -6.40 15.73 -9.38
N LYS A 254 -6.20 16.53 -10.43
CA LYS A 254 -6.35 16.10 -11.82
C LYS A 254 -5.06 16.33 -12.58
N ILE A 255 -4.54 15.29 -13.21
CA ILE A 255 -3.50 15.39 -14.22
C ILE A 255 -4.13 15.31 -15.61
N THR A 256 -3.79 16.26 -16.48
CA THR A 256 -4.27 16.31 -17.87
C THR A 256 -3.09 16.22 -18.83
N ASN A 257 -3.17 15.27 -19.76
CA ASN A 257 -2.19 15.08 -20.82
C ASN A 257 -2.24 16.25 -21.81
N VAL A 258 -1.08 16.78 -22.15
CA VAL A 258 -0.92 17.79 -23.20
C VAL A 258 -0.19 17.20 -24.41
N PHE A 259 0.74 16.29 -24.19
CA PHE A 259 1.47 15.61 -25.27
C PHE A 259 2.16 14.35 -24.75
N THR A 260 2.03 13.27 -25.52
CA THR A 260 2.80 12.04 -25.39
C THR A 260 3.65 11.85 -26.64
N HIS A 261 4.92 11.46 -26.45
CA HIS A 261 5.86 11.27 -27.56
C HIS A 261 5.70 9.90 -28.22
N ASP A 262 6.19 9.77 -29.45
CA ASP A 262 6.44 8.51 -30.16
C ASP A 262 5.28 7.50 -30.21
N GLU A 263 4.07 8.01 -30.45
CA GLU A 263 2.82 7.24 -30.52
C GLU A 263 2.47 6.47 -29.23
N GLY A 264 3.15 6.81 -28.13
CA GLY A 264 2.86 6.27 -26.82
C GLY A 264 1.49 6.69 -26.31
N LYS A 265 1.01 5.98 -25.30
CA LYS A 265 -0.24 6.29 -24.61
C LYS A 265 0.04 7.06 -23.33
N PHE A 266 -0.91 7.92 -22.96
CA PHE A 266 -0.84 8.58 -21.67
C PHE A 266 -1.03 7.54 -20.57
N SER A 267 0.07 7.22 -19.89
CA SER A 267 0.14 6.09 -18.97
C SER A 267 0.90 6.48 -17.70
N VAL A 268 0.31 6.15 -16.56
CA VAL A 268 0.78 6.56 -15.23
C VAL A 268 0.90 5.31 -14.39
N LYS A 269 2.14 5.01 -13.96
CA LYS A 269 2.44 3.98 -12.97
C LYS A 269 1.84 4.34 -11.63
N ASP A 270 2.12 5.55 -11.16
CA ASP A 270 1.52 6.05 -9.92
C ASP A 270 1.47 7.58 -9.91
N PHE A 271 0.31 8.12 -9.52
CA PHE A 271 0.10 9.53 -9.24
C PHE A 271 0.12 9.73 -7.73
N ARG A 272 1.33 9.91 -7.20
CA ARG A 272 1.61 9.95 -5.77
C ARG A 272 1.41 11.36 -5.25
N ILE A 273 0.46 11.53 -4.35
CA ILE A 273 0.09 12.82 -3.75
C ILE A 273 0.49 12.77 -2.28
N PHE A 274 1.33 13.70 -1.83
CA PHE A 274 1.88 13.68 -0.47
C PHE A 274 1.42 14.86 0.36
N GLY A 275 1.16 14.63 1.65
CA GLY A 275 0.74 15.69 2.56
C GLY A 275 0.31 15.24 3.94
N ASN A 276 -0.59 16.01 4.57
CA ASN A 276 -1.15 15.79 5.91
C ASN A 276 -0.14 15.54 7.06
N PRO A 277 1.02 16.22 7.16
CA PRO A 277 1.95 15.98 8.27
C PRO A 277 1.30 16.20 9.65
N ASP A 278 0.38 17.17 9.77
CA ASP A 278 -0.27 17.52 11.04
C ASP A 278 -1.40 16.56 11.44
N VAL A 279 -1.89 15.74 10.52
CA VAL A 279 -2.98 14.77 10.75
C VAL A 279 -2.44 13.34 10.81
N ALA A 280 -1.27 13.10 10.21
CA ALA A 280 -0.62 11.81 10.20
C ALA A 280 -0.44 11.25 11.61
N LYS A 281 -0.71 9.94 11.77
CA LYS A 281 -0.57 9.26 13.06
C LYS A 281 0.40 8.10 12.94
N PHE A 282 1.25 7.97 13.95
CA PHE A 282 2.17 6.85 14.13
C PHE A 282 1.82 6.19 15.45
N THR A 283 1.44 4.92 15.40
CA THR A 283 0.96 4.18 16.57
C THR A 283 1.84 2.97 16.80
N LYS A 284 2.60 3.01 17.90
CA LYS A 284 3.37 1.85 18.36
C LYS A 284 2.44 0.70 18.72
N VAL A 285 2.70 -0.46 18.14
CA VAL A 285 2.00 -1.70 18.44
C VAL A 285 2.65 -2.34 19.67
N THR A 286 1.86 -2.64 20.69
CA THR A 286 2.36 -3.17 21.97
C THR A 286 2.29 -4.70 22.09
N ASP A 287 1.33 -5.35 21.44
CA ASP A 287 1.20 -6.82 21.42
C ASP A 287 1.73 -7.39 20.08
N VAL A 288 3.05 -7.49 19.99
CA VAL A 288 3.77 -8.10 18.86
C VAL A 288 4.17 -9.53 19.24
N LYS A 289 3.73 -10.50 18.43
CA LYS A 289 4.06 -11.91 18.58
C LYS A 289 5.10 -12.31 17.54
N VAL A 290 6.18 -12.93 17.99
CA VAL A 290 7.27 -13.38 17.13
C VAL A 290 7.44 -14.88 17.28
N VAL A 291 7.39 -15.59 16.15
CA VAL A 291 7.63 -17.02 16.06
C VAL A 291 8.83 -17.24 15.16
N ARG A 292 9.98 -17.54 15.77
CA ARG A 292 11.20 -17.92 15.03
C ARG A 292 11.13 -19.40 14.67
N SER A 293 11.39 -19.74 13.41
CA SER A 293 11.28 -21.14 12.97
C SER A 293 12.34 -22.02 13.68
N PRO A 294 11.93 -23.18 14.23
CA PRO A 294 12.87 -24.16 14.74
C PRO A 294 13.61 -24.93 13.62
N GLU A 295 13.03 -25.03 12.42
CA GLU A 295 13.63 -25.68 11.25
C GLU A 295 14.70 -24.81 10.60
N ASP A 296 14.42 -23.52 10.41
CA ASP A 296 15.38 -22.54 9.92
C ASP A 296 15.33 -21.26 10.76
N ARG A 297 16.30 -21.08 11.65
CA ARG A 297 16.38 -19.90 12.52
C ARG A 297 16.66 -18.59 11.79
N ARG A 298 16.86 -18.61 10.47
CA ARG A 298 16.92 -17.41 9.62
C ARG A 298 15.52 -16.86 9.31
N ASP A 299 14.49 -17.67 9.57
CA ASP A 299 13.10 -17.34 9.38
C ASP A 299 12.42 -16.95 10.71
N ALA A 300 11.65 -15.88 10.67
CA ALA A 300 10.72 -15.52 11.75
C ALA A 300 9.43 -14.94 11.20
N THR A 301 8.30 -15.37 11.74
CA THR A 301 7.00 -14.76 11.48
C THR A 301 6.63 -13.81 12.61
N ILE A 302 6.30 -12.57 12.24
CA ILE A 302 5.91 -11.49 13.14
C ILE A 302 4.43 -11.24 12.89
N LEU A 303 3.63 -11.24 13.95
CA LEU A 303 2.17 -11.06 13.91
C LEU A 303 1.75 -10.02 14.96
N TRP A 304 0.82 -9.15 14.60
CA TRP A 304 0.24 -8.17 15.50
C TRP A 304 -1.26 -8.02 15.32
N GLN A 305 -1.92 -7.32 16.26
CA GLN A 305 -3.31 -6.91 16.07
C GLN A 305 -3.39 -5.72 15.10
N PRO A 306 -4.31 -5.74 14.11
CA PRO A 306 -4.54 -4.58 13.25
C PRO A 306 -4.87 -3.33 14.07
N VAL A 307 -4.21 -2.21 13.73
CA VAL A 307 -4.52 -0.88 14.26
C VAL A 307 -5.61 -0.26 13.39
N PRO A 308 -6.76 0.17 13.96
CA PRO A 308 -7.82 0.81 13.19
C PRO A 308 -7.33 2.06 12.45
N GLY A 309 -7.68 2.17 11.17
CA GLY A 309 -7.30 3.31 10.32
C GLY A 309 -5.85 3.29 9.82
N ALA A 310 -5.05 2.27 10.14
CA ALA A 310 -3.69 2.17 9.63
C ALA A 310 -3.68 1.96 8.11
N ASP A 311 -2.89 2.77 7.41
CA ASP A 311 -2.57 2.56 6.00
C ASP A 311 -1.58 1.41 5.84
N GLY A 312 -0.66 1.29 6.80
CA GLY A 312 0.36 0.23 6.83
C GLY A 312 1.16 0.24 8.12
N TYR A 313 2.22 -0.56 8.13
CA TYR A 313 3.11 -0.75 9.28
C TYR A 313 4.57 -0.71 8.86
N VAL A 314 5.43 -0.19 9.73
CA VAL A 314 6.88 -0.38 9.65
C VAL A 314 7.29 -1.37 10.73
N VAL A 315 7.88 -2.50 10.32
CA VAL A 315 8.46 -3.51 11.21
C VAL A 315 9.96 -3.27 11.25
N ARG A 316 10.49 -2.77 12.37
CA ARG A 316 11.93 -2.55 12.58
C ARG A 316 12.53 -3.73 13.34
N TYR A 317 13.76 -4.11 13.00
CA TYR A 317 14.43 -5.23 13.64
C TYR A 317 15.96 -5.07 13.71
N GLY A 318 16.55 -5.72 14.70
CA GLY A 318 17.98 -5.69 14.97
C GLY A 318 18.39 -6.77 15.97
N ILE A 319 19.69 -6.94 16.15
CA ILE A 319 20.25 -7.93 17.09
C ILE A 319 20.51 -7.34 18.49
N GLU A 320 20.28 -6.04 18.65
CA GLU A 320 20.33 -5.30 19.91
C GLU A 320 19.06 -4.41 20.01
N PRO A 321 18.48 -4.22 21.22
CA PRO A 321 17.21 -3.51 21.39
C PRO A 321 17.22 -2.05 20.91
N ASP A 322 18.38 -1.40 20.95
CA ASP A 322 18.62 -0.02 20.58
C ASP A 322 19.22 0.15 19.18
N LYS A 323 19.42 -0.95 18.45
CA LYS A 323 20.01 -0.97 17.09
C LYS A 323 19.11 -1.66 16.07
N LEU A 324 17.84 -1.21 16.00
CA LEU A 324 16.84 -1.71 15.04
C LEU A 324 17.03 -1.10 13.65
N TYR A 325 18.20 -1.33 13.05
CA TYR A 325 18.62 -0.67 11.81
C TYR A 325 17.93 -1.17 10.54
N ASN A 326 17.33 -2.36 10.59
CA ASN A 326 16.66 -2.93 9.43
C ASN A 326 15.14 -2.78 9.55
N ASN A 327 14.45 -2.69 8.43
CA ASN A 327 13.00 -2.55 8.43
C ASN A 327 12.32 -3.26 7.25
N TYR A 328 11.02 -3.51 7.42
CA TYR A 328 10.07 -3.85 6.37
C TYR A 328 8.89 -2.90 6.46
N MET A 329 8.39 -2.42 5.32
CA MET A 329 7.11 -1.73 5.24
C MET A 329 6.02 -2.71 4.80
N VAL A 330 4.88 -2.75 5.50
CA VAL A 330 3.83 -3.76 5.31
C VAL A 330 2.49 -3.08 5.08
N TYR A 331 1.89 -3.34 3.93
CA TYR A 331 0.53 -2.90 3.57
C TYR A 331 -0.42 -4.11 3.60
N ASP A 332 -1.71 -3.86 3.85
CA ASP A 332 -2.81 -4.86 3.79
C ASP A 332 -2.66 -6.12 4.64
N ALA A 333 -1.67 -6.16 5.53
CA ALA A 333 -1.37 -7.30 6.36
C ALA A 333 -0.96 -6.86 7.76
N ASN A 334 -1.31 -7.70 8.73
CA ASN A 334 -0.87 -7.60 10.12
C ASN A 334 0.14 -8.70 10.48
N THR A 335 0.79 -9.27 9.46
CA THR A 335 1.78 -10.33 9.59
C THR A 335 2.85 -10.20 8.52
N ILE A 336 4.07 -10.61 8.83
CA ILE A 336 5.16 -10.78 7.85
C ILE A 336 6.07 -11.94 8.25
N THR A 337 6.59 -12.66 7.27
CA THR A 337 7.69 -13.61 7.48
C THR A 337 8.98 -13.01 6.95
N ILE A 338 9.96 -12.88 7.82
CA ILE A 338 11.31 -12.42 7.50
C ILE A 338 12.19 -13.64 7.28
N HIS A 339 12.89 -13.69 6.15
CA HIS A 339 13.75 -14.81 5.73
C HIS A 339 15.25 -14.47 5.74
N SER A 340 15.60 -13.27 6.24
CA SER A 340 16.92 -12.67 6.11
C SER A 340 17.71 -12.60 7.41
N LEU A 341 17.29 -13.33 8.46
CA LEU A 341 17.96 -13.26 9.77
C LEU A 341 19.24 -14.09 9.81
N ASN A 342 20.18 -13.72 10.68
CA ASN A 342 21.32 -14.54 11.03
C ASN A 342 20.90 -15.68 11.98
N ARG A 343 21.50 -16.86 11.83
CA ARG A 343 21.09 -18.06 12.57
C ARG A 343 21.33 -17.97 14.08
N GLN A 344 22.44 -17.35 14.49
CA GLN A 344 22.90 -17.38 15.89
C GLN A 344 22.29 -16.29 16.78
N PRO A 345 22.32 -14.99 16.39
CA PRO A 345 21.90 -13.91 17.28
C PRO A 345 20.43 -14.01 17.65
N GLU A 346 20.07 -13.48 18.82
CA GLU A 346 18.70 -13.11 19.14
C GLU A 346 18.33 -11.83 18.37
N TYR A 347 17.04 -11.64 18.12
CA TYR A 347 16.52 -10.50 17.38
C TYR A 347 15.42 -9.81 18.17
N TYR A 348 15.43 -8.49 18.09
CA TYR A 348 14.45 -7.59 18.68
C TYR A 348 13.62 -6.98 17.55
N PHE A 349 12.35 -6.73 17.83
CA PHE A 349 11.38 -6.26 16.85
C PHE A 349 10.55 -5.13 17.43
N GLU A 350 10.25 -4.14 16.60
CA GLU A 350 9.26 -3.11 16.85
C GLU A 350 8.32 -3.03 15.66
N VAL A 351 7.03 -2.85 15.92
CA VAL A 351 6.02 -2.59 14.89
C VAL A 351 5.34 -1.26 15.18
N GLU A 352 5.29 -0.40 14.17
CA GLU A 352 4.65 0.91 14.24
C GLU A 352 3.68 1.04 13.07
N ALA A 353 2.40 1.28 13.36
CA ALA A 353 1.41 1.60 12.35
C ALA A 353 1.55 3.05 11.91
N PHE A 354 1.29 3.33 10.63
CA PHE A 354 1.18 4.69 10.11
C PHE A 354 -0.17 4.91 9.41
N ASP A 355 -0.67 6.14 9.48
CA ASP A 355 -1.96 6.59 8.93
C ASP A 355 -1.76 7.99 8.35
N SER A 356 -2.10 8.17 7.07
CA SER A 356 -2.09 9.44 6.32
C SER A 356 -3.19 10.41 6.72
N GLY A 357 -4.09 9.94 7.58
CA GLY A 357 -5.32 10.59 7.94
C GLY A 357 -6.35 10.50 6.83
N THR A 358 -6.30 9.55 5.88
CA THR A 358 -7.30 9.40 4.80
C THR A 358 -7.71 7.95 4.59
N ASP A 359 -9.01 7.66 4.51
CA ASP A 359 -9.50 6.28 4.34
C ASP A 359 -9.32 5.77 2.91
N PHE A 360 -8.97 4.49 2.73
CA PHE A 360 -8.95 3.88 1.40
C PHE A 360 -10.35 3.91 0.75
N TYR A 361 -10.37 4.12 -0.57
CA TYR A 361 -11.57 3.88 -1.34
C TYR A 361 -11.88 2.39 -1.32
N ARG A 362 -13.09 2.07 -0.85
CA ARG A 362 -13.70 0.76 -1.01
C ARG A 362 -14.94 0.99 -1.85
N GLU A 363 -14.95 0.42 -3.03
CA GLU A 363 -16.17 0.43 -3.84
C GLU A 363 -17.24 -0.30 -3.04
N ILE A 364 -18.28 0.43 -2.65
CA ILE A 364 -19.48 -0.17 -2.09
C ILE A 364 -20.20 -0.79 -3.29
N THR A 365 -19.87 -2.04 -3.57
CA THR A 365 -20.46 -2.84 -4.66
C THR A 365 -21.84 -3.39 -4.30
N GLU A 366 -22.34 -3.12 -3.10
CA GLU A 366 -23.68 -3.51 -2.65
C GLU A 366 -24.76 -2.58 -3.24
N GLU A 367 -24.66 -2.36 -4.56
CA GLU A 367 -25.71 -1.80 -5.37
C GLU A 367 -26.78 -2.90 -5.54
N THR A 368 -27.73 -2.99 -4.60
CA THR A 368 -28.98 -3.74 -4.87
C THR A 368 -29.86 -3.03 -5.89
N MET A 369 -29.45 -1.86 -6.39
CA MET A 369 -30.05 -1.20 -7.55
C MET A 369 -29.59 -1.88 -8.85
N GLY A 370 -30.10 -3.09 -9.09
CA GLY A 370 -30.15 -3.67 -10.44
C GLY A 370 -29.54 -5.06 -10.64
N MET A 371 -28.76 -5.62 -9.71
CA MET A 371 -28.31 -7.02 -9.79
C MET A 371 -28.40 -7.70 -8.42
N GLY A 372 -29.33 -8.64 -8.27
CA GLY A 372 -29.51 -9.37 -7.01
C GLY A 372 -28.24 -10.11 -6.55
N ALA A 373 -27.97 -10.11 -5.25
CA ALA A 373 -26.89 -10.85 -4.61
C ALA A 373 -27.47 -12.05 -3.84
N GLU A 374 -26.77 -13.20 -3.86
CA GLU A 374 -27.21 -14.37 -3.09
C GLU A 374 -26.68 -14.28 -1.64
N MET A 375 -27.61 -14.25 -0.69
CA MET A 375 -27.32 -14.42 0.74
C MET A 375 -27.46 -15.88 1.12
N GLU A 376 -26.49 -16.39 1.86
CA GLU A 376 -26.40 -17.76 2.28
C GLU A 376 -26.42 -17.86 3.82
N LEU A 377 -27.37 -18.63 4.35
CA LEU A 377 -27.43 -19.00 5.76
C LEU A 377 -27.08 -20.48 5.91
N GLN A 378 -25.95 -20.75 6.56
CA GLN A 378 -25.48 -22.09 6.84
C GLN A 378 -25.76 -22.47 8.31
N LYS A 379 -26.34 -23.64 8.53
CA LYS A 379 -26.48 -24.26 9.86
C LYS A 379 -25.29 -25.16 10.18
N GLY A 380 -24.84 -25.17 11.43
CA GLY A 380 -23.72 -25.97 11.94
C GLY A 380 -22.34 -25.30 11.86
N ARG A 381 -21.36 -25.82 12.60
CA ARG A 381 -19.96 -25.36 12.57
C ARG A 381 -19.18 -26.13 11.49
N ARG A 382 -18.54 -25.42 10.56
CA ARG A 382 -17.65 -26.05 9.57
C ARG A 382 -16.40 -26.59 10.26
N GLY A 383 -16.20 -27.90 10.25
CA GLY A 383 -14.95 -28.51 10.69
C GLY A 383 -13.79 -28.23 9.73
N MET A 384 -12.56 -28.16 10.24
CA MET A 384 -11.28 -28.00 9.49
C MET A 384 -10.89 -29.25 8.66
N GLY A 385 -11.86 -29.97 8.10
CA GLY A 385 -11.64 -31.19 7.32
C GLY A 385 -12.42 -31.16 6.02
N PHE A 386 -11.75 -31.47 4.91
CA PHE A 386 -12.41 -31.68 3.62
C PHE A 386 -13.37 -32.88 3.75
N GLY A 387 -14.68 -32.58 3.85
CA GLY A 387 -15.75 -33.58 3.69
C GLY A 387 -16.51 -34.03 4.94
N GLN A 388 -16.53 -33.28 6.05
CA GLN A 388 -17.42 -33.60 7.18
C GLN A 388 -18.44 -32.49 7.48
N ASP A 389 -19.72 -32.89 7.37
CA ASP A 389 -20.98 -32.25 7.77
C ASP A 389 -21.09 -30.74 7.56
N ALA A 390 -21.26 -30.33 6.30
CA ALA A 390 -21.96 -29.09 6.03
C ALA A 390 -23.42 -29.29 6.45
N GLY A 391 -23.83 -28.70 7.58
CA GLY A 391 -25.25 -28.62 7.91
C GLY A 391 -26.02 -27.89 6.79
N SER A 392 -27.35 -27.97 6.83
CA SER A 392 -28.21 -27.45 5.77
C SER A 392 -27.93 -25.98 5.46
N THR A 393 -27.86 -25.66 4.17
CA THR A 393 -27.66 -24.30 3.67
C THR A 393 -28.94 -23.81 2.99
N VAL A 394 -29.40 -22.62 3.37
CA VAL A 394 -30.51 -21.92 2.71
C VAL A 394 -29.96 -20.68 2.01
N ARG A 395 -30.41 -20.45 0.78
CA ARG A 395 -30.00 -19.29 -0.03
C ARG A 395 -31.21 -18.45 -0.37
N ILE A 396 -31.04 -17.14 -0.29
CA ILE A 396 -32.05 -16.16 -0.68
C ILE A 396 -31.39 -15.16 -1.61
N MET A 397 -32.00 -14.94 -2.77
CA MET A 397 -31.61 -13.84 -3.65
C MET A 397 -32.18 -12.53 -3.14
N THR A 398 -31.34 -11.50 -3.09
CA THR A 398 -31.78 -10.12 -2.84
C THR A 398 -32.31 -9.49 -4.11
N TYR A 399 -33.27 -8.58 -3.95
CA TYR A 399 -33.93 -7.85 -5.03
C TYR A 399 -34.04 -6.37 -4.66
N GLU A 400 -34.00 -5.53 -5.69
CA GLU A 400 -34.22 -4.10 -5.56
C GLU A 400 -35.60 -3.80 -4.94
N GLY A 401 -35.65 -2.81 -4.04
CA GLY A 401 -36.88 -2.39 -3.36
C GLY A 401 -37.38 -3.33 -2.26
N VAL A 402 -36.68 -4.45 -2.01
CA VAL A 402 -36.98 -5.36 -0.90
C VAL A 402 -35.96 -5.14 0.21
N ASN A 403 -36.45 -4.64 1.35
CA ASN A 403 -35.61 -4.25 2.49
C ASN A 403 -35.61 -5.26 3.64
N GLU A 404 -36.35 -6.36 3.52
CA GLU A 404 -36.43 -7.39 4.56
C GLU A 404 -36.43 -8.79 3.95
N TYR A 405 -35.55 -9.65 4.46
CA TYR A 405 -35.42 -11.04 4.05
C TYR A 405 -35.49 -11.95 5.27
N VAL A 406 -36.28 -13.01 5.18
CA VAL A 406 -36.59 -13.88 6.31
C VAL A 406 -36.11 -15.30 6.03
N PHE A 407 -35.26 -15.82 6.92
CA PHE A 407 -34.99 -17.24 7.04
C PHE A 407 -35.88 -17.81 8.15
N ASP A 408 -36.86 -18.61 7.76
CA ASP A 408 -37.82 -19.25 8.65
C ASP A 408 -37.31 -20.61 9.18
N ASN A 409 -38.02 -21.15 10.17
CA ASN A 409 -37.78 -22.48 10.76
C ASN A 409 -36.38 -22.63 11.38
N ILE A 410 -35.89 -21.57 12.02
CA ILE A 410 -34.60 -21.57 12.71
C ILE A 410 -34.74 -22.33 14.02
N THR A 411 -33.87 -23.32 14.20
CA THR A 411 -33.83 -24.23 15.36
C THR A 411 -32.52 -24.04 16.10
N PRO A 412 -32.42 -24.40 17.39
CA PRO A 412 -31.20 -24.18 18.15
C PRO A 412 -29.97 -24.87 17.52
N ASP A 413 -28.95 -24.09 17.15
CA ASP A 413 -27.67 -24.52 16.56
C ASP A 413 -26.74 -23.30 16.33
N PHE A 414 -25.55 -23.54 15.81
CA PHE A 414 -24.67 -22.52 15.26
C PHE A 414 -25.08 -22.13 13.84
N TYR A 415 -25.06 -20.84 13.53
CA TYR A 415 -25.39 -20.31 12.22
C TYR A 415 -24.33 -19.35 11.70
N THR A 416 -24.13 -19.35 10.38
CA THR A 416 -23.28 -18.38 9.66
C THR A 416 -24.07 -17.77 8.52
N LEU A 417 -24.22 -16.44 8.51
CA LEU A 417 -24.75 -15.65 7.41
C LEU A 417 -23.58 -15.06 6.60
N ARG A 418 -23.60 -15.24 5.28
CA ARG A 418 -22.59 -14.68 4.36
C ARG A 418 -23.21 -14.35 3.00
N HIS A 419 -22.48 -13.61 2.18
CA HIS A 419 -22.69 -13.68 0.74
C HIS A 419 -22.09 -14.98 0.19
N THR A 420 -22.73 -15.60 -0.82
CA THR A 420 -22.29 -16.90 -1.36
C THR A 420 -20.83 -16.92 -1.81
N PHE A 421 -20.30 -15.79 -2.29
CA PHE A 421 -18.89 -15.61 -2.66
C PHE A 421 -18.18 -14.50 -1.87
N GLY A 422 -18.75 -14.06 -0.75
CA GLY A 422 -18.26 -12.91 0.01
C GLY A 422 -17.92 -13.23 1.47
N PRO A 423 -17.62 -12.20 2.27
CA PRO A 423 -17.24 -12.37 3.67
C PRO A 423 -18.41 -12.91 4.52
N VAL A 424 -18.05 -13.45 5.68
CA VAL A 424 -19.04 -13.75 6.74
C VAL A 424 -19.56 -12.44 7.29
N LEU A 425 -20.86 -12.23 7.17
CA LEU A 425 -21.57 -11.05 7.66
C LEU A 425 -21.90 -11.19 9.15
N TRP A 426 -22.27 -12.40 9.55
CA TRP A 426 -22.60 -12.71 10.94
C TRP A 426 -22.40 -14.21 11.21
N SER A 427 -21.99 -14.56 12.44
CA SER A 427 -22.04 -15.94 12.91
C SER A 427 -22.33 -15.98 14.40
N GLY A 428 -23.08 -16.98 14.85
CA GLY A 428 -23.47 -17.09 16.25
C GLY A 428 -24.16 -18.40 16.59
N GLU A 429 -24.11 -18.77 17.86
CA GLU A 429 -24.88 -19.88 18.42
C GLU A 429 -26.24 -19.37 18.88
N LEU A 430 -27.31 -19.97 18.37
CA LEU A 430 -28.69 -19.64 18.74
C LEU A 430 -29.28 -20.77 19.59
N THR A 431 -29.84 -20.41 20.72
CA THR A 431 -30.41 -21.32 21.73
C THR A 431 -31.93 -21.32 21.67
N ALA A 432 -32.56 -22.28 22.37
CA ALA A 432 -34.00 -22.30 22.51
C ALA A 432 -34.56 -21.04 23.19
N ALA A 433 -33.80 -20.39 24.07
CA ALA A 433 -34.21 -19.16 24.74
C ALA A 433 -34.32 -17.96 23.78
N GLU A 434 -33.52 -17.95 22.71
CA GLU A 434 -33.57 -16.90 21.68
C GLU A 434 -34.62 -17.20 20.61
N LEU A 435 -34.87 -18.47 20.32
CA LEU A 435 -35.69 -18.88 19.18
C LEU A 435 -37.14 -19.21 19.53
N ILE A 436 -37.43 -19.61 20.77
CA ILE A 436 -38.75 -20.13 21.16
C ILE A 436 -39.40 -19.19 22.17
N GLY A 437 -40.55 -18.63 21.79
CA GLY A 437 -41.29 -17.71 22.63
C GLY A 437 -42.54 -17.15 21.93
N SER A 438 -43.35 -16.41 22.68
CA SER A 438 -44.57 -15.75 22.17
C SER A 438 -44.41 -14.23 21.98
N GLY A 439 -43.19 -13.70 22.18
CA GLY A 439 -42.90 -12.28 22.02
C GLY A 439 -42.76 -11.88 20.56
N THR A 440 -43.07 -10.62 20.25
CA THR A 440 -42.88 -10.02 18.91
C THR A 440 -41.57 -9.26 18.77
N GLU A 441 -40.88 -9.03 19.89
CA GLU A 441 -39.62 -8.30 19.93
C GLU A 441 -38.42 -9.22 19.62
N PRO A 442 -37.37 -8.68 18.98
CA PRO A 442 -36.15 -9.44 18.77
C PRO A 442 -35.50 -9.88 20.08
N THR A 443 -35.11 -11.15 20.14
CA THR A 443 -34.30 -11.69 21.25
C THR A 443 -32.82 -11.39 21.07
N LEU A 444 -32.37 -11.19 19.83
CA LEU A 444 -31.03 -10.76 19.47
C LEU A 444 -31.09 -9.80 18.28
N THR A 445 -30.22 -8.79 18.30
CA THR A 445 -30.01 -7.88 17.16
C THR A 445 -28.52 -7.70 16.92
N ALA A 446 -28.08 -7.89 15.68
CA ALA A 446 -26.74 -7.56 15.23
C ALA A 446 -26.86 -6.40 14.23
N LYS A 447 -26.18 -5.29 14.55
CA LYS A 447 -26.22 -4.07 13.73
C LYS A 447 -24.92 -3.87 12.98
N ASN A 448 -24.98 -3.08 11.91
CA ASN A 448 -23.83 -2.66 11.11
C ASN A 448 -23.06 -3.86 10.54
N LEU A 449 -23.79 -4.81 9.94
CA LEU A 449 -23.18 -6.00 9.36
C LEU A 449 -22.33 -5.65 8.12
N THR A 450 -22.85 -4.77 7.26
CA THR A 450 -22.16 -4.23 6.09
C THR A 450 -22.85 -2.96 5.61
N GLU A 451 -22.09 -2.06 4.95
CA GLU A 451 -22.58 -0.79 4.42
C GLU A 451 -23.26 -0.99 3.07
N LEU A 452 -24.46 -0.40 2.91
CA LEU A 452 -25.22 -0.40 1.65
C LEU A 452 -25.00 0.94 0.95
N GLY A 453 -24.81 0.93 -0.37
CA GLY A 453 -24.41 2.16 -1.05
C GLY A 453 -24.09 2.01 -2.52
N LYS A 454 -23.63 3.11 -3.11
CA LYS A 454 -23.14 3.17 -4.48
C LYS A 454 -21.82 3.95 -4.51
N GLY A 455 -20.76 3.32 -4.99
CA GLY A 455 -19.43 3.95 -5.00
C GLY A 455 -18.96 4.27 -3.58
N THR A 456 -18.83 5.56 -3.23
CA THR A 456 -18.49 6.05 -1.88
C THR A 456 -19.69 6.44 -1.02
N GLU A 457 -20.89 6.47 -1.59
CA GLU A 457 -22.08 6.96 -0.89
C GLU A 457 -22.67 5.83 -0.03
N VAL A 458 -22.59 5.97 1.29
CA VAL A 458 -23.30 5.09 2.23
C VAL A 458 -24.77 5.52 2.28
N LEU A 459 -25.59 4.73 1.61
CA LEU A 459 -27.03 4.94 1.49
C LEU A 459 -27.81 4.17 2.55
N GLY A 460 -27.19 3.22 3.25
CA GLY A 460 -27.89 2.41 4.25
C GLY A 460 -26.98 1.43 4.94
N MET A 461 -27.59 0.60 5.78
CA MET A 461 -26.87 -0.41 6.56
C MET A 461 -27.61 -1.73 6.59
N MET A 462 -26.88 -2.84 6.42
CA MET A 462 -27.43 -4.18 6.61
C MET A 462 -27.41 -4.55 8.10
N ASN A 463 -28.54 -5.05 8.60
CA ASN A 463 -28.71 -5.48 9.98
C ASN A 463 -29.37 -6.86 10.05
N LEU A 464 -29.29 -7.51 11.21
CA LEU A 464 -29.92 -8.79 11.48
C LEU A 464 -30.66 -8.76 12.82
N LYS A 465 -31.82 -9.40 12.87
CA LYS A 465 -32.59 -9.61 14.09
C LYS A 465 -33.10 -11.05 14.18
N ILE A 466 -33.12 -11.60 15.39
CA ILE A 466 -33.70 -12.92 15.69
C ILE A 466 -35.06 -12.71 16.29
N LEU A 467 -36.10 -13.24 15.66
CA LEU A 467 -37.47 -13.20 16.18
C LEU A 467 -37.86 -14.57 16.72
N PRO A 468 -38.34 -14.67 17.98
CA PRO A 468 -38.79 -15.93 18.53
C PRO A 468 -40.13 -16.34 17.89
N GLY A 469 -40.36 -17.65 17.79
CA GLY A 469 -41.64 -18.20 17.38
C GLY A 469 -42.12 -19.31 18.31
N LYS A 470 -43.35 -19.77 18.11
CA LYS A 470 -43.98 -20.75 19.01
C LYS A 470 -43.22 -22.07 19.10
N GLU A 471 -42.65 -22.51 17.98
CA GLU A 471 -41.93 -23.78 17.85
C GLU A 471 -40.52 -23.60 17.27
N ASN A 472 -40.37 -22.68 16.31
CA ASN A 472 -39.09 -22.30 15.69
C ASN A 472 -39.01 -20.77 15.59
N GLY A 473 -37.79 -20.24 15.64
CA GLY A 473 -37.52 -18.81 15.45
C GLY A 473 -37.29 -18.44 13.99
N LYS A 474 -36.98 -17.17 13.77
CA LYS A 474 -36.65 -16.60 12.45
C LYS A 474 -35.39 -15.75 12.55
N ILE A 475 -34.56 -15.81 11.51
CA ILE A 475 -33.52 -14.81 11.27
C ILE A 475 -34.08 -13.85 10.23
N VAL A 476 -34.10 -12.56 10.55
CA VAL A 476 -34.56 -11.51 9.64
C VAL A 476 -33.39 -10.57 9.36
N VAL A 477 -33.04 -10.44 8.09
CA VAL A 477 -32.03 -9.50 7.60
C VAL A 477 -32.75 -8.26 7.06
N THR A 478 -32.34 -7.08 7.50
CA THR A 478 -32.92 -5.80 7.06
C THR A 478 -31.89 -4.93 6.35
N PHE A 479 -32.35 -4.23 5.31
CA PHE A 479 -31.59 -3.21 4.60
C PHE A 479 -32.18 -1.85 4.97
N ASP A 480 -31.52 -1.18 5.91
CA ASP A 480 -32.00 0.06 6.49
C ASP A 480 -31.35 1.24 5.76
N TYR A 481 -31.98 1.67 4.67
CA TYR A 481 -31.55 2.83 3.89
C TYR A 481 -31.85 4.16 4.62
N ASN A 482 -30.88 5.07 4.57
CA ASN A 482 -30.98 6.45 4.99
C ASN A 482 -32.05 7.13 4.12
N LYS A 483 -33.14 7.57 4.75
CA LYS A 483 -34.25 8.26 4.07
C LYS A 483 -33.93 9.70 3.75
#